data_AF-A0A358U9V9-F1
#
_entry.id   AF-A0A358U9V9-F1
#
_cell.length_a   1.000
_cell.length_b   1.000
_cell.length_c   1.000
_cell.angle_alpha   90.00
_cell.angle_beta   90.00
_cell.angle_gamma   90.00
#
_symmetry.space_group_name_H-M   'P 1'
#
loop_
_entity.id
_entity.type
_entity.pdbx_description
1 polymer ?
#
loop_
_entity_poly.entity_id
_entity_poly.type
_entity_poly.pdbx_seq_one_letter_code
_entity_poly.pdbx_strand_id
1 'polypeptide(L)'
;GFVPSVWIVIGPIGMSMTLFSTLPVVTQPFLDTWNSGFQALGMIFAVSMWGVGLWWIVIASLYSLLHLAKKESKIPFSLGWWSYVFPLGSFTTGTYALNDLLGHSFFAVAGFLQFIALIGFFSLVLTKTMIGVFNGSLLLSKSPQLYPLQQKLITKTIGLRFDS
;
A
#
# COMPACT_ATOMS: atom_id res chain seq x y z
N GLY A 1 14.67 -8.00 0.80
CA GLY A 1 13.63 -8.02 -0.25
C GLY A 1 12.62 -6.91 0.03
N PHE A 2 12.08 -6.27 -1.00
CA PHE A 2 11.13 -5.17 -0.89
C PHE A 2 9.78 -5.65 -0.33
N VAL A 3 9.70 -5.96 0.96
CA VAL A 3 8.44 -6.31 1.65
C VAL A 3 7.29 -5.32 1.33
N PRO A 4 7.53 -4.00 1.21
CA PRO A 4 6.46 -3.06 0.90
C PRO A 4 5.88 -3.20 -0.53
N SER A 5 6.61 -3.80 -1.49
CA SER A 5 6.14 -3.91 -2.88
C SER A 5 5.05 -4.98 -3.05
N VAL A 6 5.04 -6.01 -2.19
CA VAL A 6 4.01 -7.07 -2.22
C VAL A 6 2.62 -6.48 -1.95
N TRP A 7 2.53 -5.39 -1.19
CA TRP A 7 1.26 -4.76 -0.83
C TRP A 7 0.65 -3.91 -1.94
N ILE A 8 1.46 -3.44 -2.90
CA ILE A 8 1.02 -2.52 -3.95
C ILE A 8 -0.11 -3.12 -4.81
N VAL A 9 -0.10 -4.44 -5.00
CA VAL A 9 -1.10 -5.18 -5.80
C VAL A 9 -2.51 -5.04 -5.23
N ILE A 10 -2.66 -4.84 -3.92
CA ILE A 10 -3.97 -4.68 -3.26
C ILE A 10 -4.65 -3.37 -3.68
N GLY A 11 -3.87 -2.34 -4.07
CA GLY A 11 -4.37 -1.03 -4.45
C GLY A 11 -5.32 -1.10 -5.66
N PRO A 12 -4.87 -1.61 -6.82
CA PRO A 12 -5.72 -1.83 -7.99
C PRO A 12 -6.92 -2.74 -7.74
N ILE A 13 -6.80 -3.74 -6.85
CA ILE A 13 -7.91 -4.62 -6.48
C ILE A 13 -9.03 -3.82 -5.78
N GLY A 14 -8.69 -3.01 -4.77
CA GLY A 14 -9.68 -2.18 -4.08
C GLY A 14 -10.33 -1.12 -4.99
N MET A 15 -9.55 -0.53 -5.90
CA MET A 15 -10.05 0.45 -6.86
C MET A 15 -11.01 -0.19 -7.87
N SER A 16 -10.69 -1.38 -8.37
CA SER A 16 -11.58 -2.10 -9.30
C SER A 16 -12.87 -2.51 -8.59
N MET A 17 -12.81 -2.99 -7.35
CA MET A 17 -14.01 -3.26 -6.54
C MET A 17 -14.90 -2.03 -6.41
N THR A 18 -14.31 -0.87 -6.09
CA THR A 18 -15.06 0.40 -5.96
C THR A 18 -15.72 0.78 -7.28
N LEU A 19 -15.00 0.68 -8.39
CA LEU A 19 -15.49 0.98 -9.73
C LEU A 19 -16.69 0.09 -10.10
N PHE A 20 -16.52 -1.23 -9.99
CA PHE A 20 -17.57 -2.17 -10.39
C PHE A 20 -18.77 -2.15 -9.45
N SER A 21 -18.57 -1.81 -8.17
CA SER A 21 -19.68 -1.69 -7.22
C SER A 21 -20.51 -0.43 -7.42
N THR A 22 -19.90 0.66 -7.89
CA THR A 22 -20.61 1.92 -8.19
C THR A 22 -21.14 1.99 -9.61
N LEU A 23 -20.73 1.07 -10.51
CA LEU A 23 -21.12 1.02 -11.92
C LEU A 23 -22.65 1.12 -12.15
N PRO A 24 -23.52 0.39 -11.43
CA PRO A 24 -24.97 0.48 -11.63
C PRO A 24 -25.51 1.87 -11.32
N VAL A 25 -25.01 2.48 -10.24
CA VAL A 25 -25.44 3.82 -9.78
C VAL A 25 -25.04 4.90 -10.79
N VAL A 26 -23.81 4.84 -11.33
CA VAL A 26 -23.33 5.87 -12.25
C VAL A 26 -23.91 5.74 -13.66
N THR A 27 -24.30 4.52 -14.06
CA THR A 27 -24.86 4.26 -15.40
C THR A 27 -26.38 4.39 -15.46
N GLN A 28 -27.07 4.31 -14.32
CA GLN A 28 -28.52 4.39 -14.23
C GLN A 28 -29.14 5.56 -15.04
N PRO A 29 -28.62 6.81 -15.01
CA PRO A 29 -29.25 7.92 -15.73
C PRO A 29 -29.20 7.81 -17.26
N PHE A 30 -28.30 6.98 -17.80
CA PHE A 30 -28.01 6.89 -19.24
C PHE A 30 -28.35 5.53 -19.85
N LEU A 31 -28.26 4.46 -19.05
CA LEU A 31 -28.35 3.07 -19.48
C LEU A 31 -29.27 2.23 -18.57
N ASP A 32 -30.38 2.82 -18.09
CA ASP A 32 -31.30 2.19 -17.14
C ASP A 32 -31.77 0.78 -17.59
N THR A 33 -32.04 0.61 -18.89
CA THR A 33 -32.43 -0.68 -19.49
C THR A 33 -31.42 -1.81 -19.22
N TRP A 34 -30.14 -1.47 -19.05
CA TRP A 34 -29.04 -2.43 -18.81
C TRP A 34 -28.58 -2.48 -17.35
N ASN A 35 -29.22 -1.70 -16.47
CA ASN A 35 -28.76 -1.48 -15.10
C ASN A 35 -28.72 -2.78 -14.26
N SER A 36 -29.69 -3.68 -14.45
CA SER A 36 -29.70 -5.01 -13.81
C SER A 36 -28.49 -5.86 -14.21
N GLY A 37 -28.04 -5.76 -15.46
CA GLY A 37 -26.83 -6.42 -15.95
C GLY A 37 -25.57 -5.84 -15.31
N PHE A 38 -25.48 -4.51 -15.18
CA PHE A 38 -24.38 -3.87 -14.47
C PHE A 38 -24.36 -4.22 -12.98
N GLN A 39 -25.53 -4.35 -12.35
CA GLN A 39 -25.63 -4.77 -10.96
C GLN A 39 -25.10 -6.20 -10.77
N ALA A 40 -25.53 -7.14 -11.61
CA ALA A 40 -25.03 -8.51 -11.56
C ALA A 40 -23.51 -8.59 -11.83
N LEU A 41 -23.02 -7.85 -12.82
CA LEU A 41 -21.59 -7.75 -13.13
C LEU A 41 -20.80 -7.20 -11.93
N GLY A 42 -21.29 -6.12 -11.34
CA GLY A 42 -20.70 -5.49 -10.17
C GLY A 42 -20.58 -6.45 -9.01
N MET A 43 -21.67 -7.17 -8.69
CA MET A 43 -21.72 -8.15 -7.60
C MET A 43 -20.71 -9.28 -7.82
N ILE A 44 -20.74 -9.94 -8.97
CA ILE A 44 -19.87 -11.08 -9.27
C ILE A 44 -18.40 -10.64 -9.25
N PHE A 45 -18.07 -9.53 -9.91
CA PHE A 45 -16.70 -9.05 -10.01
C PHE A 45 -16.15 -8.59 -8.66
N ALA A 46 -16.90 -7.75 -7.93
CA ALA A 46 -16.42 -7.17 -6.69
C ALA A 46 -16.30 -8.22 -5.56
N VAL A 47 -17.23 -9.19 -5.47
CA VAL A 47 -17.10 -10.32 -4.52
C VAL A 47 -15.88 -11.17 -4.85
N SER A 48 -15.66 -11.47 -6.14
CA SER A 48 -14.49 -12.24 -6.57
C SER A 48 -13.18 -11.53 -6.23
N MET A 49 -13.10 -10.23 -6.50
CA MET A 49 -11.94 -9.40 -6.17
C MET A 49 -11.74 -9.24 -4.66
N TRP A 50 -12.81 -9.17 -3.87
CA TRP A 50 -12.73 -9.13 -2.42
C TRP A 50 -12.06 -10.41 -1.88
N GLY A 51 -12.45 -11.59 -2.39
CA GLY A 51 -11.82 -12.87 -2.04
C GLY A 51 -10.33 -12.91 -2.40
N VAL A 52 -9.97 -12.48 -3.62
CA VAL A 52 -8.57 -12.40 -4.08
C VAL A 52 -7.76 -11.43 -3.21
N GLY A 53 -8.33 -10.27 -2.90
CA GLY A 53 -7.68 -9.25 -2.09
C GLY A 53 -7.44 -9.72 -0.65
N LEU A 54 -8.41 -10.40 -0.03
CA LEU A 54 -8.22 -11.00 1.29
C LEU A 54 -7.12 -12.06 1.30
N TRP A 55 -7.15 -12.97 0.32
CA TRP A 55 -6.09 -13.98 0.17
C TRP A 55 -4.72 -13.33 0.03
N TRP A 56 -4.63 -12.27 -0.77
CA TRP A 56 -3.39 -11.52 -0.95
C TRP A 56 -2.93 -10.80 0.33
N ILE A 57 -3.84 -10.18 1.08
CA ILE A 57 -3.55 -9.54 2.36
C ILE A 57 -2.98 -10.57 3.35
N VAL A 58 -3.54 -11.78 3.40
CA VAL A 58 -3.03 -12.86 4.27
C VAL A 58 -1.60 -13.22 3.88
N ILE A 59 -1.33 -13.46 2.60
CA ILE A 59 0.03 -13.78 2.12
C ILE A 59 1.00 -12.64 2.39
N ALA A 60 0.61 -11.40 2.08
CA ALA A 60 1.45 -10.22 2.28
C ALA A 60 1.76 -10.01 3.77
N SER A 61 0.78 -10.24 4.65
CA SER A 61 0.94 -10.18 6.10
C SER A 61 1.88 -11.26 6.62
N LEU A 62 1.68 -12.52 6.22
CA LEU A 62 2.55 -13.63 6.59
C LEU A 62 3.99 -13.39 6.12
N TYR A 63 4.17 -12.97 4.87
CA TYR A 63 5.49 -12.66 4.32
C TYR A 63 6.17 -11.54 5.12
N SER A 64 5.42 -10.49 5.48
CA SER A 64 5.93 -9.37 6.27
C SER A 64 6.33 -9.79 7.68
N LEU A 65 5.48 -10.57 8.36
CA LEU A 65 5.74 -11.08 9.71
C LEU A 65 6.94 -12.04 9.74
N LEU A 66 7.05 -12.95 8.76
CA LEU A 66 8.18 -13.89 8.66
C LEU A 66 9.50 -13.16 8.42
N HIS A 67 9.51 -12.07 7.64
CA HIS A 67 10.70 -11.25 7.44
C HIS A 67 11.06 -10.43 8.68
N LEU A 68 10.07 -9.91 9.41
CA LEU A 68 10.31 -9.19 10.66
C LEU A 68 10.80 -10.10 11.79
N ALA A 69 10.33 -11.36 11.84
CA ALA A 69 10.72 -12.34 12.84
C ALA A 69 12.18 -12.81 12.70
N LYS A 70 12.76 -12.72 11.50
CA LYS A 70 14.19 -12.99 11.30
C LYS A 70 15.02 -11.87 11.92
N LYS A 71 15.62 -12.13 13.09
CA LYS A 71 16.48 -11.20 13.85
C LYS A 71 17.60 -10.55 13.04
N GLU A 72 18.04 -11.20 11.96
CA GLU A 72 19.12 -10.72 11.09
C GLU A 72 18.66 -9.66 10.07
N SER A 73 17.37 -9.58 9.76
CA SER A 73 16.81 -8.58 8.86
C SER A 73 16.20 -7.41 9.64
N LYS A 74 17.06 -6.54 10.19
CA LYS A 74 16.65 -5.19 10.57
C LYS A 74 16.29 -4.43 9.29
N ILE A 75 15.04 -4.49 8.85
CA ILE A 75 14.57 -3.63 7.75
C ILE A 75 14.54 -2.20 8.31
N PRO A 76 15.47 -1.31 7.92
CA PRO A 76 15.42 0.05 8.40
C PRO A 76 14.12 0.71 7.93
N PHE A 77 13.53 1.52 8.79
CA PHE A 77 12.38 2.32 8.41
C PHE A 77 12.76 3.21 7.22
N SER A 78 11.93 3.20 6.19
CA SER A 78 12.10 4.03 5.00
C SER A 78 10.76 4.60 4.59
N LEU A 79 10.76 5.61 3.73
CA LEU A 79 9.52 6.18 3.21
C LEU A 79 8.66 5.15 2.45
N GLY A 80 9.27 4.05 1.98
CA GLY A 80 8.56 2.94 1.35
C GLY A 80 7.53 2.25 2.24
N TRP A 81 7.57 2.47 3.56
CA TRP A 81 6.53 1.99 4.49
C TRP A 81 5.18 2.71 4.33
N TRP A 82 5.10 3.79 3.55
CA TRP A 82 3.81 4.35 3.17
C TRP A 82 3.04 3.47 2.17
N SER A 83 3.69 2.53 1.48
CA SER A 83 3.02 1.66 0.51
C SER A 83 2.10 0.61 1.13
N TYR A 84 2.05 0.47 2.46
CA TYR A 84 1.07 -0.37 3.14
C TYR A 84 -0.28 0.34 3.29
N VAL A 85 -0.26 1.66 3.52
CA VAL A 85 -1.45 2.46 3.85
C VAL A 85 -2.37 2.58 2.64
N PHE A 86 -1.83 2.99 1.48
CA PHE A 86 -2.66 3.23 0.28
C PHE A 86 -3.43 1.97 -0.18
N PRO A 87 -2.80 0.79 -0.32
CA PRO A 87 -3.51 -0.40 -0.75
C PRO A 87 -4.55 -0.88 0.25
N LEU A 88 -4.26 -0.82 1.56
CA LEU A 88 -5.25 -1.12 2.60
C LEU A 88 -6.43 -0.14 2.57
N GLY A 89 -6.16 1.14 2.37
CA GLY A 89 -7.19 2.16 2.20
C GLY A 89 -8.09 1.87 1.00
N SER A 90 -7.49 1.61 -0.16
CA SER A 90 -8.21 1.23 -1.38
C SER A 90 -9.11 0.02 -1.17
N PHE A 91 -8.59 -1.03 -0.54
CA PHE A 91 -9.37 -2.25 -0.26
C PHE A 91 -10.51 -2.03 0.73
N THR A 92 -10.29 -1.17 1.74
CA THR A 92 -11.33 -0.75 2.69
C THR A 92 -12.45 -0.01 1.98
N THR A 93 -12.12 0.97 1.13
CA THR A 93 -13.10 1.71 0.32
C THR A 93 -13.88 0.77 -0.60
N GLY A 94 -13.19 -0.14 -1.29
CA GLY A 94 -13.84 -1.13 -2.14
C GLY A 94 -14.77 -2.06 -1.37
N THR A 95 -14.44 -2.41 -0.12
CA THR A 95 -15.30 -3.24 0.74
C THR A 95 -16.57 -2.50 1.15
N TYR A 96 -16.50 -1.19 1.46
CA TYR A 96 -17.69 -0.38 1.70
C TYR A 96 -18.54 -0.17 0.44
N ALA A 97 -17.92 0.05 -0.72
CA ALA A 97 -18.66 0.12 -1.98
C ALA A 97 -19.40 -1.21 -2.28
N LEU A 98 -18.77 -2.35 -1.97
CA LEU A 98 -19.40 -3.67 -2.07
C LEU A 98 -20.55 -3.86 -1.08
N ASN A 99 -20.41 -3.34 0.15
CA ASN A 99 -21.50 -3.30 1.12
C ASN A 99 -22.71 -2.54 0.56
N ASP A 100 -22.48 -1.38 -0.04
CA ASP A 100 -23.56 -0.53 -0.57
C ASP A 100 -24.25 -1.19 -1.77
N LEU A 101 -23.50 -1.95 -2.58
CA LEU A 101 -24.06 -2.72 -3.70
C LEU A 101 -24.91 -3.91 -3.26
N LEU A 102 -24.48 -4.65 -2.22
CA LEU A 102 -25.12 -5.88 -1.77
C LEU A 102 -26.15 -5.67 -0.66
N GLY A 103 -26.07 -4.60 0.11
CA GLY A 103 -26.92 -4.32 1.26
C GLY A 103 -26.72 -5.28 2.45
N HIS A 104 -25.59 -5.99 2.52
CA HIS A 104 -25.31 -6.97 3.57
C HIS A 104 -24.35 -6.43 4.64
N SER A 105 -24.79 -6.39 5.89
CA SER A 105 -24.01 -5.91 7.05
C SER A 105 -22.68 -6.62 7.28
N PHE A 106 -22.50 -7.82 6.73
CA PHE A 106 -21.22 -8.53 6.73
C PHE A 106 -20.07 -7.67 6.19
N PHE A 107 -20.29 -6.99 5.04
CA PHE A 107 -19.25 -6.19 4.42
C PHE A 107 -19.01 -4.87 5.15
N ALA A 108 -20.02 -4.30 5.80
CA ALA A 108 -19.84 -3.17 6.72
C ALA A 108 -18.91 -3.54 7.89
N VAL A 109 -19.13 -4.70 8.53
CA VAL A 109 -18.26 -5.17 9.63
C VAL A 109 -16.85 -5.46 9.12
N ALA A 110 -16.72 -6.12 7.97
CA ALA A 110 -15.41 -6.38 7.37
C ALA A 110 -14.65 -5.08 7.03
N GLY A 111 -15.33 -4.11 6.42
CA GLY A 111 -14.77 -2.78 6.12
C GLY A 111 -14.36 -2.03 7.39
N PHE A 112 -15.14 -2.16 8.47
CA PHE A 112 -14.78 -1.56 9.76
C PHE A 112 -13.51 -2.18 10.35
N LEU A 113 -13.37 -3.50 10.34
CA LEU A 113 -12.15 -4.18 10.80
C LEU A 113 -10.93 -3.79 9.97
N GLN A 114 -11.08 -3.70 8.64
CA GLN A 114 -10.03 -3.22 7.74
C GLN A 114 -9.64 -1.77 8.03
N PHE A 115 -10.63 -0.91 8.34
CA PHE A 115 -10.40 0.48 8.70
C PHE A 115 -9.63 0.64 10.02
N ILE A 116 -9.94 -0.17 11.04
CA ILE A 116 -9.18 -0.19 12.30
C ILE A 116 -7.73 -0.60 12.04
N ALA A 117 -7.51 -1.64 11.23
CA ALA A 117 -6.15 -2.04 10.83
C ALA A 117 -5.43 -0.90 10.09
N LEU A 118 -6.10 -0.23 9.16
CA LEU A 118 -5.58 0.92 8.42
C LEU A 118 -5.14 2.04 9.36
N ILE A 119 -5.97 2.44 10.33
CA ILE A 119 -5.62 3.47 11.32
C ILE A 119 -4.39 3.07 12.13
N GLY A 120 -4.31 1.79 12.55
CA GLY A 120 -3.16 1.25 13.27
C GLY A 120 -1.87 1.37 12.46
N PHE A 121 -1.88 0.92 11.21
CA PHE A 121 -0.72 1.02 10.31
C PHE A 121 -0.37 2.48 10.00
N PHE A 122 -1.36 3.32 9.71
CA PHE A 122 -1.16 4.74 9.43
C PHE A 122 -0.46 5.43 10.61
N SER A 123 -0.96 5.23 11.82
CA SER A 123 -0.40 5.85 13.04
C SER A 123 1.04 5.41 13.30
N LEU A 124 1.34 4.13 13.07
CA LEU A 124 2.69 3.58 13.20
C LEU A 124 3.66 4.22 12.19
N VAL A 125 3.27 4.25 10.92
CA VAL A 125 4.13 4.79 9.85
C VAL A 125 4.32 6.30 10.04
N LEU A 126 3.24 7.04 10.36
CA LEU A 126 3.29 8.47 10.64
C LEU A 126 4.25 8.79 11.78
N THR A 127 4.15 8.09 12.92
CA THR A 127 5.01 8.31 14.07
C THR A 127 6.48 8.08 13.70
N LYS A 128 6.79 7.01 12.98
CA LYS A 128 8.16 6.69 12.53
C LYS A 128 8.67 7.71 11.50
N THR A 129 7.80 8.21 10.63
CA THR A 129 8.12 9.31 9.71
C THR A 129 8.47 10.58 10.48
N MET A 130 7.63 10.99 11.45
CA MET A 130 7.90 12.18 12.26
C MET A 130 9.27 12.07 12.95
N ILE A 131 9.53 10.96 13.66
CA ILE A 131 10.83 10.73 14.33
C ILE A 131 12.00 10.80 13.34
N GLY A 132 11.88 10.15 12.17
CA GLY A 132 12.96 10.13 11.19
C GLY A 132 13.19 11.47 10.47
N VAL A 133 12.16 12.31 10.38
CA VAL A 133 12.27 13.69 9.87
C VAL A 133 12.94 14.58 10.91
N PHE A 134 12.50 14.52 12.18
CA PHE A 134 13.12 15.28 13.27
C PHE A 134 14.58 14.91 13.51
N ASN A 135 14.95 13.64 13.34
CA ASN A 135 16.33 13.17 13.49
C ASN A 135 17.20 13.37 12.24
N GLY A 136 16.66 13.95 11.15
CA GLY A 136 17.36 14.16 9.89
C GLY A 136 17.73 12.88 9.10
N SER A 137 17.50 11.69 9.67
CA SER A 137 17.89 10.40 9.10
C SER A 137 17.11 10.02 7.84
N LEU A 138 15.88 10.54 7.68
CA LEU A 138 15.07 10.29 6.48
C LEU A 138 15.45 11.19 5.29
N LEU A 139 15.94 12.41 5.55
CA LEU A 139 16.37 13.36 4.51
C LEU A 139 17.78 13.01 4.01
N LEU A 140 18.60 12.43 4.89
CA LEU A 140 19.92 11.89 4.58
C LEU A 140 19.85 10.44 4.08
N SER A 141 18.83 10.08 3.27
CA SER A 141 18.85 8.83 2.52
C SER A 141 20.23 8.73 1.87
N LYS A 142 21.07 7.82 2.39
CA LYS A 142 22.48 7.72 2.05
C LYS A 142 22.56 7.49 0.54
N SER A 143 22.73 8.55 -0.24
CA SER A 143 22.67 8.48 -1.70
C SER A 143 23.79 7.54 -2.13
N PRO A 144 23.50 6.39 -2.78
CA PRO A 144 24.55 5.47 -3.24
C PRO A 144 25.55 6.17 -4.17
N GLN A 145 25.12 7.27 -4.79
CA GLN A 145 25.86 8.13 -5.71
C GLN A 145 26.97 8.96 -5.04
N LEU A 146 26.95 9.17 -3.71
CA LEU A 146 27.97 9.97 -3.03
C LEU A 146 29.26 9.20 -2.77
N TYR A 147 29.21 7.86 -2.73
CA TYR A 147 30.38 7.03 -2.47
C TYR A 147 31.46 7.16 -3.57
N PRO A 148 31.14 7.02 -4.87
CA PRO A 148 32.15 7.19 -5.93
C PRO A 148 32.61 8.64 -6.11
N LEU A 149 31.76 9.64 -5.82
CA LEU A 149 32.13 11.07 -5.93
C LEU A 149 33.04 11.51 -4.78
N GLN A 150 32.76 11.09 -3.55
CA GLN A 150 33.65 11.34 -2.41
C GLN A 150 34.99 10.64 -2.60
N GLN A 151 35.00 9.40 -3.10
CA GLN A 151 36.23 8.67 -3.38
C GLN A 151 37.06 9.36 -4.49
N LYS A 152 36.43 9.81 -5.58
CA LYS A 152 37.11 10.61 -6.61
C LYS A 152 37.67 11.94 -6.09
N LEU A 153 36.94 12.64 -5.22
CA LEU A 153 37.40 13.90 -4.62
C LEU A 153 38.57 13.66 -3.66
N ILE A 154 38.48 12.65 -2.80
CA ILE A 154 39.55 12.26 -1.86
C ILE A 154 40.83 11.86 -2.62
N THR A 155 40.71 11.01 -3.65
CA THR A 155 41.87 10.62 -4.48
C THR A 155 42.48 11.81 -5.21
N LYS A 156 41.68 12.76 -5.70
CA LYS A 156 42.19 13.98 -6.36
C LYS A 156 42.91 14.91 -5.39
N THR A 157 42.38 15.11 -4.19
CA THR A 157 43.00 15.98 -3.16
C THR A 157 44.26 15.37 -2.55
N ILE A 158 44.31 14.05 -2.39
CA ILE A 158 45.50 13.34 -1.90
C ILE A 158 46.56 13.22 -3.00
N GLY A 159 46.16 12.93 -4.24
CA GLY A 159 47.08 12.84 -5.40
C GLY A 159 47.75 14.18 -5.72
N LEU A 160 47.06 15.30 -5.58
CA LEU A 160 47.65 16.64 -5.73
C LEU A 160 48.62 17.03 -4.60
N ARG A 161 48.75 16.22 -3.55
CA ARG A 161 49.63 16.48 -2.39
C ARG A 161 50.97 15.75 -2.46
N PHE A 162 51.21 14.93 -3.50
CA PHE A 162 52.43 14.16 -3.68
C PHE A 162 53.28 14.59 -4.90
N ASP A 163 52.84 15.60 -5.66
CA ASP A 163 53.49 16.08 -6.88
C ASP A 163 54.19 17.46 -6.71
N SER A 164 54.56 17.86 -5.50
CA SER A 164 55.28 19.12 -5.20
C SER A 164 56.65 18.91 -4.59
#